data_AF-A0A7S1W771-F1
#
_entry.id   AF-A0A7S1W771-F1
#
_cell.length_a   1.000
_cell.length_b   1.000
_cell.length_c   1.000
_cell.angle_alpha   90.00
_cell.angle_beta   90.00
_cell.angle_gamma   90.00
#
_symmetry.space_group_name_H-M   'P 1'
#
loop_
_entity.id
_entity.type
_entity.pdbx_description
1 polymer ?
#
loop_
_entity_poly.entity_id
_entity_poly.type
_entity_poly.pdbx_seq_one_letter_code
_entity_poly.pdbx_strand_id
1 'polypeptide(L)'
;MRTSRLLSVCAHRNFFSLSDWRSFDRCDAERRDPEWIASQLKSDAAQAYVLHRGKFVAPPQNSDPEDPFGHKKQLLWAQPAVGRFDAAATFLLGVDAASRAPLFVNLRAASESTDDVCRDGAQALDARPVLMALEPDSAARACHAYTLATWHESASFCGFCGAPTAPMKGGTERRCTKKACGKSTYPRTNPVAIMAIVSPDGRQMLLGQTRVRHKNNMYSTLAGFIDQAESLEDAVRREAFEEAGVRIGDVAYHSSQPWPFPGNLML
;
A
#
# COMPACT_ATOMS: atom_id res chain seq x y z
N MET A 1 11.52 -30.42 -17.55
CA MET A 1 10.18 -29.86 -17.85
C MET A 1 9.28 -30.06 -16.64
N ARG A 2 9.12 -29.04 -15.78
CA ARG A 2 8.10 -29.05 -14.72
C ARG A 2 6.83 -28.46 -15.32
N THR A 3 5.85 -29.29 -15.61
CA THR A 3 4.51 -28.85 -16.01
C THR A 3 3.86 -28.14 -14.82
N SER A 4 3.83 -26.81 -14.85
CA SER A 4 3.08 -25.97 -13.92
C SER A 4 1.59 -26.22 -14.14
N ARG A 5 0.99 -27.13 -13.38
CA ARG A 5 -0.46 -27.21 -13.26
C ARG A 5 -0.92 -25.94 -12.53
N LEU A 6 -1.56 -25.04 -13.26
CA LEU A 6 -2.25 -23.87 -12.72
C LEU A 6 -3.42 -24.35 -11.86
N LEU A 7 -3.22 -24.34 -10.55
CA LEU A 7 -4.31 -24.37 -9.58
C LEU A 7 -4.88 -22.94 -9.53
N SER A 8 -6.00 -22.72 -10.20
CA SER A 8 -6.70 -21.43 -10.12
C SER A 8 -7.40 -21.34 -8.76
N VAL A 9 -6.96 -20.42 -7.92
CA VAL A 9 -7.75 -19.96 -6.78
C VAL A 9 -8.59 -18.79 -7.28
N CYS A 10 -9.91 -18.93 -7.30
CA CYS A 10 -10.82 -17.83 -7.62
C CYS A 10 -10.79 -16.85 -6.44
N ALA A 11 -9.95 -15.82 -6.52
CA ALA A 11 -9.92 -14.76 -5.52
C ALA A 11 -11.07 -13.78 -5.81
N HIS A 12 -11.83 -13.42 -4.77
CA HIS A 12 -12.81 -12.33 -4.84
C HIS A 12 -12.12 -11.04 -5.33
N ARG A 13 -12.77 -10.26 -6.19
CA ARG A 13 -12.20 -9.00 -6.70
C ARG A 13 -12.24 -7.93 -5.60
N ASN A 14 -11.06 -7.62 -5.05
CA ASN A 14 -10.90 -6.56 -4.06
C ASN A 14 -10.42 -5.26 -4.70
N PHE A 15 -10.78 -4.12 -4.10
CA PHE A 15 -10.53 -2.80 -4.70
C PHE A 15 -9.03 -2.44 -4.79
N PHE A 16 -8.24 -2.79 -3.77
CA PHE A 16 -6.78 -2.57 -3.74
C PHE A 16 -5.98 -3.82 -4.11
N SER A 17 -6.52 -4.65 -4.98
CA SER A 17 -5.86 -5.84 -5.51
C SER A 17 -5.74 -5.77 -7.02
N LEU A 18 -4.68 -6.36 -7.56
CA LEU A 18 -4.54 -6.56 -9.00
C LEU A 18 -5.65 -7.48 -9.52
N SER A 19 -6.20 -7.13 -10.67
CA SER A 19 -7.20 -7.90 -11.40
C SER A 19 -6.63 -9.20 -11.99
N ASP A 20 -5.36 -9.18 -12.40
CA ASP A 20 -4.53 -10.34 -12.70
C ASP A 20 -3.21 -10.21 -11.93
N TRP A 21 -2.90 -11.14 -11.04
CA TRP A 21 -1.67 -11.10 -10.26
C TRP A 21 -0.40 -11.17 -11.13
N ARG A 22 -0.52 -11.64 -12.38
CA ARG A 22 0.57 -11.70 -13.36
C ARG A 22 0.82 -10.39 -14.08
N SER A 23 -0.09 -9.41 -13.99
CA SER A 23 0.06 -8.13 -14.69
C SER A 23 1.19 -7.27 -14.13
N PHE A 24 1.64 -7.57 -12.91
CA PHE A 24 2.69 -6.81 -12.23
C PHE A 24 3.59 -7.74 -11.44
N ASP A 25 4.84 -7.87 -11.88
CA ASP A 25 5.85 -8.65 -11.18
C ASP A 25 6.48 -7.80 -10.07
N ARG A 26 6.48 -8.31 -8.84
CA ARG A 26 7.12 -7.63 -7.71
C ARG A 26 8.64 -7.81 -7.68
N CYS A 27 9.21 -8.64 -8.55
CA CYS A 27 10.64 -8.83 -8.79
C CYS A 27 11.43 -9.22 -7.54
N ASP A 28 10.99 -10.25 -6.78
CA ASP A 28 11.67 -10.64 -5.54
C ASP A 28 13.14 -11.01 -5.77
N ALA A 29 13.46 -11.73 -6.85
CA ALA A 29 14.82 -12.13 -7.17
C ALA A 29 15.71 -10.92 -7.45
N GLU A 30 15.27 -10.06 -8.37
CA GLU A 30 16.00 -8.91 -8.89
C GLU A 30 16.15 -7.80 -7.86
N ARG A 31 15.24 -7.71 -6.87
CA ARG A 31 15.39 -6.79 -5.74
C ARG A 31 16.72 -6.94 -5.02
N ARG A 32 17.34 -8.12 -5.05
CA ARG A 32 18.63 -8.41 -4.37
C ARG A 32 19.84 -7.90 -5.15
N ASP A 33 19.66 -7.48 -6.40
CA ASP A 33 20.69 -6.99 -7.29
C ASP A 33 20.64 -5.45 -7.38
N PRO A 34 21.55 -4.73 -6.69
CA PRO A 34 21.57 -3.27 -6.72
C PRO A 34 21.96 -2.70 -8.09
N GLU A 35 22.76 -3.42 -8.89
CA GLU A 35 23.17 -2.97 -10.22
C GLU A 35 22.00 -3.07 -11.20
N TRP A 36 21.23 -4.15 -11.12
CA TRP A 36 20.01 -4.29 -11.90
C TRP A 36 19.01 -3.19 -11.55
N ILE A 37 18.75 -2.92 -10.26
CA ILE A 37 17.84 -1.84 -9.84
C ILE A 37 18.32 -0.49 -10.40
N ALA A 38 19.61 -0.18 -10.28
CA ALA A 38 20.18 1.06 -10.79
C ALA A 38 20.04 1.17 -12.32
N SER A 39 20.14 0.06 -13.05
CA SER A 39 19.88 0.03 -14.49
C SER A 39 18.41 0.32 -14.82
N GLN A 40 17.47 -0.25 -14.06
CA GLN A 40 16.04 -0.04 -14.26
C GLN A 40 15.64 1.41 -13.97
N LEU A 41 16.22 2.03 -12.95
CA LEU A 41 15.96 3.44 -12.63
C LEU A 41 16.39 4.39 -13.76
N LYS A 42 17.42 4.01 -14.54
CA LYS A 42 17.92 4.78 -15.69
C LYS A 42 17.17 4.52 -17.00
N SER A 43 16.26 3.54 -17.03
CA SER A 43 15.48 3.20 -18.22
C SER A 43 14.52 4.34 -18.58
N ASP A 44 14.40 4.68 -19.87
CA ASP A 44 13.43 5.66 -20.38
C ASP A 44 11.97 5.27 -20.12
N ALA A 45 11.71 3.98 -19.87
CA ALA A 45 10.39 3.48 -19.49
C ALA A 45 10.12 3.57 -17.97
N ALA A 46 11.09 4.03 -17.17
CA ALA A 46 10.92 4.06 -15.72
C ALA A 46 9.83 5.04 -15.30
N GLN A 47 8.96 4.55 -14.40
CA GLN A 47 7.87 5.30 -13.82
C GLN A 47 7.99 5.33 -12.29
N ALA A 48 7.49 6.39 -11.66
CA ALA A 48 7.47 6.49 -10.21
C ALA A 48 6.18 7.15 -9.70
N TYR A 49 5.67 6.65 -8.57
CA TYR A 49 4.84 7.47 -7.69
C TYR A 49 5.75 8.36 -6.85
N VAL A 50 5.40 9.63 -6.68
CA VAL A 50 6.13 10.54 -5.80
C VAL A 50 5.30 10.78 -4.56
N LEU A 51 5.91 10.62 -3.38
CA LEU A 51 5.27 10.89 -2.10
C LEU A 51 6.05 11.91 -1.29
N HIS A 52 5.32 12.76 -0.58
CA HIS A 52 5.87 13.71 0.37
C HIS A 52 4.93 13.82 1.58
N ARG A 53 5.41 13.51 2.79
CA ARG A 53 4.65 13.61 4.04
C ARG A 53 3.30 12.89 3.98
N GLY A 54 3.30 11.66 3.47
CA GLY A 54 2.09 10.85 3.30
C GLY A 54 1.08 11.37 2.25
N LYS A 55 1.47 12.31 1.38
CA LYS A 55 0.66 12.77 0.23
C LYS A 55 1.28 12.29 -1.08
N PHE A 56 0.43 11.99 -2.06
CA PHE A 56 0.91 11.79 -3.43
C PHE A 56 1.19 13.14 -4.07
N VAL A 57 2.32 13.28 -4.72
CA VAL A 57 2.64 14.45 -5.55
C VAL A 57 2.20 14.10 -6.96
N ALA A 58 1.05 14.63 -7.37
CA ALA A 58 0.54 14.47 -8.72
C ALA A 58 1.30 15.39 -9.69
N PRO A 59 1.63 14.91 -10.91
CA PRO A 59 2.25 15.76 -11.92
C PRO A 59 1.34 16.93 -12.33
N PRO A 60 1.87 18.00 -12.93
CA PRO A 60 1.08 19.17 -13.35
C PRO A 60 -0.03 18.81 -14.34
N GLN A 61 -1.25 19.33 -14.17
CA GLN A 61 -2.39 19.02 -15.05
C GLN A 61 -2.09 19.33 -16.52
N ASN A 62 -2.30 18.35 -17.42
CA ASN A 62 -2.57 18.66 -18.82
C ASN A 62 -4.03 19.13 -18.93
N SER A 63 -4.27 20.20 -19.66
CA SER A 63 -5.55 20.91 -19.79
C SER A 63 -6.63 20.11 -20.54
N ASP A 64 -7.16 19.04 -19.94
CA ASP A 64 -8.31 18.30 -20.46
C ASP A 64 -9.56 18.56 -19.57
N PRO A 65 -10.58 19.29 -20.07
CA PRO A 65 -11.78 19.64 -19.32
C PRO A 65 -12.72 18.47 -18.97
N GLU A 66 -12.53 17.26 -19.52
CA GLU A 66 -13.29 16.06 -19.11
C GLU A 66 -12.60 15.27 -17.97
N ASP A 67 -11.43 15.71 -17.51
CA ASP A 67 -10.62 15.03 -16.50
C ASP A 67 -10.33 15.96 -15.30
N PRO A 68 -11.29 16.13 -14.37
CA PRO A 68 -11.19 17.09 -13.26
C PRO A 68 -10.07 16.76 -12.25
N PHE A 69 -9.42 15.60 -12.37
CA PHE A 69 -8.26 15.20 -11.56
C PHE A 69 -6.92 15.36 -12.31
N GLY A 70 -6.96 15.55 -13.64
CA GLY A 70 -5.82 15.49 -14.53
C GLY A 70 -5.22 14.08 -14.62
N HIS A 71 -4.74 13.72 -15.82
CA HIS A 71 -3.91 12.55 -16.12
C HIS A 71 -4.57 11.19 -16.35
N LYS A 72 -5.80 11.05 -16.85
CA LYS A 72 -6.44 9.73 -17.03
C LYS A 72 -6.33 8.87 -15.74
N LYS A 73 -6.39 9.49 -14.56
CA LYS A 73 -6.12 8.85 -13.25
C LYS A 73 -4.67 8.32 -13.07
N GLN A 74 -3.66 8.97 -13.62
CA GLN A 74 -2.25 8.54 -13.50
C GLN A 74 -1.46 9.46 -12.55
N LEU A 75 -1.10 8.92 -11.39
CA LEU A 75 -0.15 9.55 -10.43
C LEU A 75 1.32 9.33 -10.82
N LEU A 76 1.56 8.81 -12.02
CA LEU A 76 2.84 8.27 -12.43
C LEU A 76 3.67 9.36 -13.10
N TRP A 77 4.82 9.64 -12.51
CA TRP A 77 5.90 10.39 -13.13
C TRP A 77 6.68 9.43 -14.02
N ALA A 78 7.00 9.83 -15.25
CA ALA A 78 7.83 9.04 -16.17
C ALA A 78 9.17 9.75 -16.43
N GLN A 79 10.14 9.06 -17.03
CA GLN A 79 11.36 9.73 -17.50
C GLN A 79 11.06 10.88 -18.48
N PRO A 80 11.89 11.95 -18.51
CA PRO A 80 13.12 12.16 -17.71
C PRO A 80 12.87 12.63 -16.27
N ALA A 81 11.60 12.81 -15.84
CA ALA A 81 11.30 13.34 -14.51
C ALA A 81 11.75 12.38 -13.39
N VAL A 82 11.67 11.07 -13.63
CA VAL A 82 12.14 10.03 -12.69
C VAL A 82 13.65 10.08 -12.46
N GLY A 83 14.45 10.38 -13.49
CA GLY A 83 15.91 10.48 -13.42
C GLY A 83 16.43 11.71 -12.67
N ARG A 84 15.55 12.63 -12.26
CA ARG A 84 15.87 13.75 -11.36
C ARG A 84 15.74 13.38 -9.88
N PHE A 85 15.26 12.18 -9.57
CA PHE A 85 15.02 11.77 -8.19
C PHE A 85 16.24 11.07 -7.57
N ASP A 86 16.44 11.31 -6.27
CA ASP A 86 17.52 10.69 -5.51
C ASP A 86 17.33 9.16 -5.46
N ALA A 87 18.32 8.42 -5.95
CA ALA A 87 18.34 6.97 -5.92
C ALA A 87 18.28 6.42 -4.48
N ALA A 88 18.81 7.14 -3.49
CA ALA A 88 18.75 6.75 -2.08
C ALA A 88 17.33 6.82 -1.49
N ALA A 89 16.45 7.59 -2.12
CA ALA A 89 15.05 7.79 -1.72
C ALA A 89 14.05 7.18 -2.71
N THR A 90 14.54 6.36 -3.65
CA THR A 90 13.72 5.72 -4.68
C THR A 90 13.74 4.21 -4.52
N PHE A 91 12.57 3.62 -4.34
CA PHE A 91 12.40 2.20 -4.01
C PHE A 91 11.62 1.49 -5.11
N LEU A 92 12.05 0.27 -5.46
CA LEU A 92 11.41 -0.52 -6.50
C LEU A 92 10.04 -1.01 -6.01
N LEU A 93 9.02 -0.91 -6.85
CA LEU A 93 7.73 -1.55 -6.63
C LEU A 93 7.61 -2.85 -7.43
N GLY A 94 8.15 -2.86 -8.65
CA GLY A 94 8.10 -4.02 -9.54
C GLY A 94 8.23 -3.61 -11.00
N VAL A 95 7.82 -4.50 -11.90
CA VAL A 95 7.82 -4.30 -13.34
C VAL A 95 6.44 -4.67 -13.90
N ASP A 96 5.88 -3.79 -14.71
CA ASP A 96 4.64 -4.08 -15.43
C ASP A 96 4.89 -5.17 -16.48
N ALA A 97 4.06 -6.22 -16.48
CA ALA A 97 4.33 -7.41 -17.28
C ALA A 97 4.15 -7.16 -18.79
N ALA A 98 3.20 -6.28 -19.16
CA ALA A 98 2.87 -6.00 -20.55
C ALA A 98 3.86 -5.02 -21.18
N SER A 99 4.09 -3.88 -20.52
CA SER A 99 4.96 -2.81 -21.02
C SER A 99 6.43 -3.03 -20.69
N ARG A 100 6.74 -3.91 -19.72
CA ARG A 100 8.08 -4.08 -19.14
C ARG A 100 8.61 -2.80 -18.47
N ALA A 101 7.75 -1.81 -18.22
CA ALA A 101 8.12 -0.58 -17.54
C ALA A 101 8.42 -0.86 -16.06
N PRO A 102 9.62 -0.47 -15.55
CA PRO A 102 9.90 -0.58 -14.13
C PRO A 102 9.20 0.54 -13.37
N LEU A 103 8.59 0.16 -12.25
CA LEU A 103 7.80 1.05 -11.42
C LEU A 103 8.44 1.22 -10.05
N PHE A 104 8.54 2.47 -9.63
CA PHE A 104 9.19 2.88 -8.39
C PHE A 104 8.25 3.71 -7.51
N VAL A 105 8.67 3.93 -6.28
CA VAL A 105 8.19 5.01 -5.42
C VAL A 105 9.36 5.88 -5.02
N ASN A 106 9.25 7.19 -5.24
CA ASN A 106 10.18 8.18 -4.74
C ASN A 106 9.60 8.87 -3.50
N LEU A 107 10.33 8.83 -2.40
CA LEU A 107 9.96 9.50 -1.16
C LEU A 107 10.75 10.80 -1.02
N ARG A 108 10.07 11.94 -1.10
CA ARG A 108 10.70 13.25 -0.87
C ARG A 108 11.03 13.43 0.60
N ALA A 109 12.17 14.05 0.87
CA ALA A 109 12.61 14.27 2.25
C ALA A 109 11.62 15.18 2.98
N ALA A 110 11.36 14.86 4.25
CA ALA A 110 10.43 15.65 5.06
C ALA A 110 10.90 17.10 5.28
N SER A 111 12.20 17.37 5.14
CA SER A 111 12.80 18.71 5.24
C SER A 111 12.54 19.59 4.01
N GLU A 112 12.17 19.01 2.87
CA GLU A 112 11.81 19.79 1.68
C GLU A 112 10.49 20.54 1.91
N SER A 113 10.38 21.74 1.33
CA SER A 113 9.12 22.48 1.37
C SER A 113 8.13 21.86 0.37
N THR A 114 6.83 21.92 0.69
CA THR A 114 5.80 21.44 -0.23
C THR A 114 5.84 22.19 -1.56
N ASP A 115 6.14 23.49 -1.53
CA ASP A 115 6.23 24.33 -2.73
C ASP A 115 7.40 23.91 -3.63
N ASP A 116 8.52 23.48 -3.03
CA ASP A 116 9.68 22.97 -3.79
C ASP A 116 9.40 21.60 -4.43
N VAL A 117 8.65 20.75 -3.73
CA VAL A 117 8.24 19.45 -4.24
C VAL A 117 7.15 19.59 -5.31
N CYS A 118 6.25 20.55 -5.15
CA CYS A 118 5.09 20.80 -6.01
C CYS A 118 5.36 21.94 -7.02
N ARG A 119 6.59 22.06 -7.50
CA ARG A 119 6.94 23.04 -8.55
C ARG A 119 6.23 22.74 -9.86
N ASP A 120 6.22 23.73 -10.75
CA ASP A 120 5.72 23.62 -12.13
C ASP A 120 4.24 23.18 -12.24
N GLY A 121 3.44 23.41 -11.20
CA GLY A 121 2.00 23.09 -11.18
C GLY A 121 1.66 21.70 -10.65
N ALA A 122 2.63 20.96 -10.10
CA ALA A 122 2.36 19.72 -9.38
C ALA A 122 1.55 19.96 -8.11
N GLN A 123 0.88 18.94 -7.60
CA GLN A 123 -0.04 19.07 -6.46
C GLN A 123 0.16 17.96 -5.44
N ALA A 124 0.21 18.31 -4.15
CA ALA A 124 0.20 17.34 -3.06
C ALA A 124 -1.23 16.96 -2.69
N LEU A 125 -1.62 15.73 -3.01
CA LEU A 125 -2.96 15.19 -2.81
C LEU A 125 -3.00 14.18 -1.67
N ASP A 126 -4.05 14.24 -0.85
CA ASP A 126 -4.23 13.29 0.25
C ASP A 126 -4.46 11.88 -0.29
N ALA A 127 -3.77 10.89 0.30
CA ALA A 127 -3.73 9.54 -0.26
C ALA A 127 -5.08 8.84 -0.32
N ARG A 128 -5.96 9.06 0.66
CA ARG A 128 -7.27 8.39 0.72
C ARG A 128 -8.22 8.76 -0.43
N PRO A 129 -8.57 10.03 -0.68
CA PRO A 129 -9.43 10.37 -1.81
C PRO A 129 -8.82 9.95 -3.14
N VAL A 130 -7.51 10.11 -3.31
CA VAL A 130 -6.78 9.70 -4.51
C VAL A 130 -6.91 8.19 -4.75
N LEU A 131 -6.51 7.37 -3.78
CA LEU A 131 -6.53 5.92 -3.91
C LEU A 131 -7.93 5.38 -4.18
N MET A 132 -8.97 6.03 -3.66
CA MET A 132 -10.37 5.64 -3.89
C MET A 132 -10.94 6.08 -5.25
N ALA A 133 -10.28 7.02 -5.94
CA ALA A 133 -10.69 7.47 -7.26
C ALA A 133 -9.99 6.71 -8.42
N LEU A 134 -8.89 6.02 -8.12
CA LEU A 134 -8.12 5.24 -9.09
C LEU A 134 -8.87 3.97 -9.54
N GLU A 135 -8.56 3.51 -10.75
CA GLU A 135 -8.93 2.16 -11.20
C GLU A 135 -8.24 1.08 -10.36
N PRO A 136 -8.85 -0.10 -10.13
CA PRO A 136 -8.37 -1.10 -9.17
C PRO A 136 -6.89 -1.48 -9.30
N ASP A 137 -6.39 -1.74 -10.51
CA ASP A 137 -4.98 -2.12 -10.72
C ASP A 137 -4.01 -0.96 -10.44
N SER A 138 -4.40 0.26 -10.79
CA SER A 138 -3.66 1.48 -10.47
C SER A 138 -3.72 1.76 -8.97
N ALA A 139 -4.86 1.54 -8.33
CA ALA A 139 -5.07 1.67 -6.90
C ALA A 139 -4.22 0.65 -6.12
N ALA A 140 -4.12 -0.60 -6.59
CA ALA A 140 -3.29 -1.63 -5.99
C ALA A 140 -1.79 -1.28 -6.04
N ARG A 141 -1.30 -0.78 -7.19
CA ARG A 141 0.10 -0.33 -7.35
C ARG A 141 0.40 0.92 -6.52
N ALA A 142 -0.51 1.90 -6.52
CA ALA A 142 -0.38 3.10 -5.70
C ALA A 142 -0.48 2.79 -4.19
N CYS A 143 -1.33 1.85 -3.79
CA CYS A 143 -1.43 1.34 -2.41
C CYS A 143 -0.07 0.75 -1.97
N HIS A 144 0.56 -0.06 -2.82
CA HIS A 144 1.90 -0.60 -2.55
C HIS A 144 2.95 0.51 -2.44
N ALA A 145 2.90 1.52 -3.31
CA ALA A 145 3.77 2.70 -3.23
C ALA A 145 3.61 3.43 -1.90
N TYR A 146 2.37 3.69 -1.51
CA TYR A 146 2.02 4.42 -0.29
C TYR A 146 2.50 3.71 0.97
N THR A 147 2.22 2.41 1.11
CA THR A 147 2.60 1.66 2.31
C THR A 147 4.11 1.49 2.43
N LEU A 148 4.82 1.30 1.32
CA LEU A 148 6.27 1.20 1.32
C LEU A 148 6.91 2.54 1.70
N ALA A 149 6.48 3.64 1.08
CA ALA A 149 7.02 4.98 1.35
C ALA A 149 6.77 5.43 2.80
N THR A 150 5.54 5.28 3.31
CA THR A 150 5.21 5.68 4.69
C THR A 150 5.93 4.81 5.74
N TRP A 151 6.20 3.54 5.44
CA TRP A 151 7.10 2.73 6.26
C TRP A 151 8.53 3.26 6.24
N HIS A 152 9.07 3.67 5.09
CA HIS A 152 10.42 4.26 5.01
C HIS A 152 10.55 5.55 5.82
N GLU A 153 9.49 6.38 5.89
CA GLU A 153 9.47 7.59 6.73
C GLU A 153 9.67 7.24 8.22
N SER A 154 9.01 6.19 8.71
CA SER A 154 9.06 5.78 10.13
C SER A 154 10.24 4.85 10.48
N ALA A 155 10.86 4.20 9.50
CA ALA A 155 11.87 3.16 9.72
C ALA A 155 13.34 3.63 9.55
N SER A 156 13.59 4.94 9.55
CA SER A 156 14.93 5.52 9.33
C SER A 156 15.97 5.19 10.41
N PHE A 157 15.53 4.78 11.61
CA PHE A 157 16.39 4.39 12.72
C PHE A 157 16.08 2.99 13.23
N CYS A 158 17.09 2.33 13.80
CA CYS A 158 16.98 0.97 14.31
C CYS A 158 16.27 0.97 15.66
N GLY A 159 15.11 0.31 15.76
CA GLY A 159 14.36 0.17 17.02
C GLY A 159 15.10 -0.57 18.14
N PHE A 160 16.22 -1.25 17.85
CA PHE A 160 17.02 -1.95 18.87
C PHE A 160 18.17 -1.13 19.44
N CYS A 161 18.77 -0.23 18.66
CA CYS A 161 19.99 0.47 19.08
C CYS A 161 20.07 1.95 18.69
N GLY A 162 19.01 2.50 18.09
CA GLY A 162 18.90 3.92 17.70
C GLY A 162 19.77 4.35 16.51
N ALA A 163 20.65 3.49 15.99
CA ALA A 163 21.51 3.84 14.85
C ALA A 163 20.71 3.95 13.54
N PRO A 164 21.16 4.75 12.55
CA PRO A 164 20.52 4.82 11.25
C PRO A 164 20.41 3.45 10.56
N THR A 165 19.37 3.27 9.75
CA THR A 165 19.19 2.09 8.90
C THR A 165 19.34 2.47 7.43
N ALA A 166 19.85 1.54 6.62
CA ALA A 166 19.96 1.71 5.16
C ALA A 166 18.93 0.82 4.44
N PRO A 167 18.32 1.29 3.35
CA PRO A 167 17.45 0.47 2.53
C PRO A 167 18.25 -0.65 1.84
N MET A 168 17.65 -1.83 1.76
CA MET A 168 18.16 -3.03 1.11
C MET A 168 17.04 -3.63 0.25
N LYS A 169 17.37 -4.55 -0.65
CA LYS A 169 16.40 -5.33 -1.45
C LYS A 169 15.38 -4.47 -2.21
N GLY A 170 15.85 -3.44 -2.92
CA GLY A 170 14.99 -2.48 -3.63
C GLY A 170 14.00 -1.75 -2.73
N GLY A 171 14.30 -1.63 -1.43
CA GLY A 171 13.46 -0.96 -0.42
C GLY A 171 12.64 -1.90 0.44
N THR A 172 12.54 -3.20 0.18
CA THR A 172 11.69 -4.11 1.01
C THR A 172 12.31 -4.55 2.33
N GLU A 173 13.52 -4.08 2.62
CA GLU A 173 14.24 -4.32 3.86
C GLU A 173 14.98 -3.05 4.25
N ARG A 174 15.07 -2.76 5.55
CA ARG A 174 16.03 -1.79 6.08
C ARG A 174 16.97 -2.49 7.04
N ARG A 175 18.27 -2.25 6.92
CA ARG A 175 19.30 -2.87 7.75
C ARG A 175 20.03 -1.83 8.58
N CYS A 176 20.20 -2.11 9.87
CA CYS A 176 20.97 -1.25 10.77
C CYS A 176 22.41 -1.09 10.26
N THR A 177 22.86 0.17 10.15
CA THR A 177 24.21 0.52 9.65
C THR A 177 25.31 0.23 10.66
N LYS A 178 24.97 0.14 11.96
CA LYS A 178 25.92 -0.27 13.00
C LYS A 178 26.25 -1.76 12.83
N LYS A 179 27.47 -2.06 12.38
CA LYS A 179 27.95 -3.44 12.11
C LYS A 179 27.71 -4.42 13.26
N ALA A 180 27.93 -3.98 14.51
CA ALA A 180 27.70 -4.82 15.70
C ALA A 180 26.22 -5.13 15.96
N CYS A 181 25.28 -4.35 15.41
CA CYS A 181 23.84 -4.62 15.49
C CYS A 181 23.36 -5.37 14.24
N GLY A 182 23.54 -4.80 13.06
CA GLY A 182 23.24 -5.45 11.77
C GLY A 182 21.79 -5.92 11.55
N LYS A 183 20.86 -5.64 12.47
CA LYS A 183 19.49 -6.13 12.43
C LYS A 183 18.71 -5.55 11.25
N SER A 184 17.87 -6.40 10.65
CA SER A 184 16.96 -6.01 9.58
C SER A 184 15.54 -5.80 10.09
N THR A 185 14.84 -4.86 9.46
CA THR A 185 13.41 -4.63 9.63
C THR A 185 12.72 -4.67 8.27
N TYR A 186 11.44 -5.00 8.27
CA TYR A 186 10.61 -5.18 7.08
C TYR A 186 9.32 -4.36 7.19
N PRO A 187 8.69 -3.97 6.07
CA PRO A 187 7.36 -3.38 6.09
C PRO A 187 6.38 -4.27 6.85
N ARG A 188 5.56 -3.68 7.74
CA ARG A 188 4.56 -4.44 8.51
C ARG A 188 3.23 -4.46 7.78
N THR A 189 2.51 -5.57 7.95
CA THR A 189 1.11 -5.71 7.57
C THR A 189 0.33 -6.09 8.82
N ASN A 190 -0.63 -5.25 9.21
CA ASN A 190 -1.43 -5.49 10.42
C ASN A 190 -2.72 -6.23 10.04
N PRO A 191 -2.96 -7.45 10.52
CA PRO A 191 -4.21 -8.16 10.24
C PRO A 191 -5.39 -7.53 11.00
N VAL A 192 -6.51 -7.35 10.30
CA VAL A 192 -7.75 -6.76 10.82
C VAL A 192 -8.92 -7.63 10.38
N ALA A 193 -9.69 -8.16 11.32
CA ALA A 193 -10.95 -8.84 11.02
C ALA A 193 -12.02 -7.79 10.72
N ILE A 194 -12.75 -7.92 9.62
CA ILE A 194 -13.94 -7.12 9.32
C ILE A 194 -15.11 -8.04 9.04
N MET A 195 -16.16 -7.94 9.85
CA MET A 195 -17.16 -9.02 9.97
C MET A 195 -18.59 -8.56 9.70
N ALA A 196 -19.23 -9.22 8.73
CA ALA A 196 -20.67 -9.13 8.50
C ALA A 196 -21.40 -10.09 9.45
N ILE A 197 -21.92 -9.57 10.56
CA ILE A 197 -22.60 -10.37 11.58
C ILE A 197 -24.09 -10.41 11.25
N VAL A 198 -24.60 -11.59 10.91
CA VAL A 198 -26.01 -11.80 10.56
C VAL A 198 -26.82 -12.34 11.75
N SER A 199 -28.11 -11.99 11.81
CA SER A 199 -29.03 -12.52 12.81
C SER A 199 -29.24 -14.03 12.63
N PRO A 200 -29.67 -14.76 13.68
CA PRO A 200 -29.90 -16.21 13.59
C PRO A 200 -30.90 -16.64 12.49
N ASP A 201 -31.85 -15.78 12.15
CA ASP A 201 -32.82 -16.02 11.07
C ASP A 201 -32.33 -15.56 9.68
N GLY A 202 -31.12 -14.98 9.60
CA GLY A 202 -30.50 -14.48 8.38
C GLY A 202 -31.14 -13.23 7.77
N ARG A 203 -32.03 -12.54 8.48
CA ARG A 203 -32.81 -11.40 7.94
C ARG A 203 -32.22 -10.03 8.27
N GLN A 204 -31.33 -9.95 9.25
CA GLN A 204 -30.76 -8.71 9.75
C GLN A 204 -29.24 -8.82 9.82
N MET A 205 -28.57 -7.67 9.77
CA MET A 205 -27.13 -7.57 9.95
C MET A 205 -26.82 -6.50 10.98
N LEU A 206 -25.88 -6.79 11.87
CA LEU A 206 -25.37 -5.82 12.83
C LEU A 206 -24.41 -4.85 12.13
N LEU A 207 -24.66 -3.56 12.33
CA LEU A 207 -23.76 -2.51 11.88
C LEU A 207 -23.44 -1.58 13.05
N GLY A 208 -22.19 -1.12 13.11
CA GLY A 208 -21.71 -0.13 14.04
C GLY A 208 -21.59 1.25 13.40
N GLN A 209 -21.55 2.28 14.25
CA GLN A 209 -21.29 3.65 13.84
C GLN A 209 -20.34 4.29 14.84
N THR A 210 -19.18 4.73 14.36
CA THR A 210 -18.22 5.46 15.20
C THR A 210 -18.64 6.92 15.36
N ARG A 211 -18.16 7.57 16.43
CA ARG A 211 -18.52 8.97 16.75
C ARG A 211 -18.27 9.95 15.59
N VAL A 212 -17.18 9.73 14.84
CA VAL A 212 -16.80 10.53 13.67
C VAL A 212 -17.80 10.37 12.52
N ARG A 213 -18.42 9.19 12.38
CA ARG A 213 -19.33 8.85 11.28
C ARG A 213 -20.79 9.25 11.52
N HIS A 214 -21.17 9.62 12.75
CA HIS A 214 -22.52 10.13 13.04
C HIS A 214 -22.92 11.31 12.15
N LYS A 215 -21.96 12.20 11.82
CA LYS A 215 -22.23 13.40 11.01
C LYS A 215 -22.77 13.08 9.62
N ASN A 216 -22.46 11.91 9.07
CA ASN A 216 -22.82 11.51 7.72
C ASN A 216 -23.80 10.32 7.71
N ASN A 217 -24.36 9.97 8.87
CA ASN A 217 -25.28 8.83 9.06
C ASN A 217 -24.77 7.51 8.44
N MET A 218 -23.46 7.29 8.45
CA MET A 218 -22.83 6.11 7.85
C MET A 218 -22.67 5.01 8.89
N TYR A 219 -23.13 3.82 8.55
CA TYR A 219 -22.96 2.60 9.32
C TYR A 219 -22.02 1.66 8.56
N SER A 220 -21.23 0.86 9.28
CA SER A 220 -20.41 -0.19 8.69
C SER A 220 -20.42 -1.44 9.54
N THR A 221 -19.95 -2.54 8.98
CA THR A 221 -19.58 -3.72 9.77
C THR A 221 -18.56 -3.35 10.86
N LEU A 222 -18.55 -4.17 11.91
CA LEU A 222 -17.54 -4.07 12.97
C LEU A 222 -16.20 -4.54 12.42
N ALA A 223 -15.11 -4.01 12.96
CA ALA A 223 -13.77 -4.42 12.58
C ALA A 223 -12.76 -4.15 13.68
N GLY A 224 -11.80 -5.05 13.86
CA GLY A 224 -10.78 -4.92 14.89
C GLY A 224 -9.49 -5.68 14.56
N PHE A 225 -8.41 -5.31 15.25
CA PHE A 225 -7.12 -5.93 15.04
C PHE A 225 -7.09 -7.33 15.64
N ILE A 226 -6.41 -8.26 14.96
CA ILE A 226 -6.10 -9.57 15.53
C ILE A 226 -4.93 -9.42 16.50
N ASP A 227 -5.08 -9.90 17.73
CA ASP A 227 -4.03 -9.84 18.74
C ASP A 227 -2.97 -10.93 18.55
N GLN A 228 -1.86 -10.83 19.30
CA GLN A 228 -0.78 -11.79 19.24
C GLN A 228 -1.25 -13.19 19.65
N ALA A 229 -0.98 -14.18 18.80
CA ALA A 229 -1.41 -15.57 18.99
C ALA A 229 -2.94 -15.74 19.04
N GLU A 230 -3.70 -14.79 18.51
CA GLU A 230 -5.15 -14.89 18.33
C GLU A 230 -5.49 -15.45 16.93
N SER A 231 -6.48 -16.33 16.85
CA SER A 231 -7.02 -16.77 15.56
C SER A 231 -7.94 -15.69 14.96
N LEU A 232 -8.18 -15.76 13.64
CA LEU A 232 -9.13 -14.83 12.99
C LEU A 232 -10.54 -14.98 13.59
N GLU A 233 -10.95 -16.21 13.85
CA GLU A 233 -12.26 -16.54 14.37
C GLU A 233 -12.43 -16.07 15.82
N ASP A 234 -11.39 -16.17 16.64
CA ASP A 234 -11.42 -15.67 18.01
C ASP A 234 -11.45 -14.13 18.05
N ALA A 235 -10.68 -13.47 17.17
CA ALA A 235 -10.70 -12.02 17.04
C ALA A 235 -12.11 -11.51 16.67
N VAL A 236 -12.78 -12.17 15.72
CA VAL A 236 -14.18 -11.86 15.35
C VAL A 236 -15.11 -11.94 16.55
N ARG A 237 -14.99 -13.01 17.35
CA ARG A 237 -15.84 -13.21 18.54
C ARG A 237 -15.54 -12.19 19.63
N ARG A 238 -14.27 -11.90 19.89
CA ARG A 238 -13.84 -10.92 20.89
C ARG A 238 -14.33 -9.52 20.52
N GLU A 239 -14.01 -9.05 19.32
CA GLU A 239 -14.35 -7.70 18.86
C GLU A 239 -15.86 -7.46 18.85
N ALA A 240 -16.66 -8.44 18.38
CA ALA A 240 -18.11 -8.32 18.42
C ALA A 240 -18.69 -8.24 19.84
N PHE A 241 -18.07 -8.94 20.79
CA PHE A 241 -18.47 -8.88 22.19
C PHE A 241 -18.03 -7.56 22.84
N GLU A 242 -16.82 -7.08 22.58
CA GLU A 242 -16.28 -5.82 23.12
C GLU A 242 -17.04 -4.60 22.60
N GLU A 243 -17.31 -4.54 21.29
CA GLU A 243 -17.94 -3.36 20.68
C GLU A 243 -19.48 -3.35 20.80
N ALA A 244 -20.13 -4.52 20.79
CA ALA A 244 -21.59 -4.61 20.71
C ALA A 244 -22.23 -5.54 21.74
N GLY A 245 -21.45 -6.24 22.58
CA GLY A 245 -21.97 -7.22 23.54
C GLY A 245 -22.57 -8.48 22.88
N VAL A 246 -22.33 -8.70 21.59
CA VAL A 246 -22.93 -9.81 20.83
C VAL A 246 -22.01 -11.03 20.86
N ARG A 247 -22.60 -12.20 21.14
CA ARG A 247 -21.90 -13.48 21.07
C ARG A 247 -22.11 -14.10 19.69
N ILE A 248 -21.02 -14.48 19.04
CA ILE A 248 -21.02 -15.08 17.70
C ILE A 248 -20.74 -16.58 17.80
N GLY A 249 -21.48 -17.36 16.99
CA GLY A 249 -21.26 -18.79 16.79
C GLY A 249 -20.25 -19.05 15.67
N ASP A 250 -20.74 -19.54 14.53
CA ASP A 250 -19.92 -19.90 13.38
C ASP A 250 -19.29 -18.68 12.71
N VAL A 251 -18.04 -18.83 12.28
CA VAL A 251 -17.28 -17.81 11.55
C VAL A 251 -16.79 -18.44 10.25
N ALA A 252 -17.03 -17.78 9.13
CA ALA A 252 -16.59 -18.20 7.81
C ALA A 252 -15.80 -17.09 7.14
N TYR A 253 -14.58 -17.40 6.70
CA TYR A 253 -13.75 -16.47 5.94
C TYR A 253 -14.32 -16.27 4.53
N HIS A 254 -14.40 -15.00 4.10
CA HIS A 254 -14.87 -14.64 2.76
C HIS A 254 -13.71 -14.28 1.82
N SER A 255 -12.91 -13.26 2.19
CA SER A 255 -11.88 -12.69 1.31
C SER A 255 -10.96 -11.74 2.07
N SER A 256 -9.75 -11.49 1.55
CA SER A 256 -8.83 -10.50 2.13
C SER A 256 -8.64 -9.29 1.23
N GLN A 257 -8.58 -8.08 1.80
CA GLN A 257 -8.29 -6.86 1.07
C GLN A 257 -7.14 -6.07 1.73
N PRO A 258 -6.06 -5.76 1.00
CA PRO A 258 -5.07 -4.79 1.46
C PRO A 258 -5.74 -3.44 1.74
N TRP A 259 -5.40 -2.81 2.86
CA TRP A 259 -5.91 -1.50 3.23
C TRP A 259 -4.74 -0.58 3.61
N PRO A 260 -4.38 0.42 2.78
CA PRO A 260 -3.11 1.14 2.89
C PRO A 260 -2.96 2.03 4.12
N PHE A 261 -3.98 2.17 4.97
CA PHE A 261 -4.01 3.15 6.05
C PHE A 261 -3.89 2.48 7.42
N PRO A 262 -2.68 2.41 8.03
CA PRO A 262 -1.35 2.70 7.46
C PRO A 262 -0.65 1.49 6.80
N GLY A 263 -1.31 0.33 6.74
CA GLY A 263 -0.72 -0.90 6.22
C GLY A 263 -1.43 -2.14 6.76
N ASN A 264 -2.76 -2.14 6.68
CA ASN A 264 -3.59 -3.20 7.22
C ASN A 264 -3.92 -4.24 6.14
N LEU A 265 -4.22 -5.47 6.55
CA LEU A 265 -4.83 -6.50 5.73
C LEU A 265 -6.20 -6.80 6.34
N MET A 266 -7.25 -6.38 5.64
CA MET A 266 -8.63 -6.69 6.02
C MET A 266 -8.90 -8.15 5.67
N LEU A 267 -9.51 -8.88 6.61
CA LEU A 267 -9.82 -10.31 6.53
C LEU A 267 -11.31 -10.54 6.81
#